data_AF-A0A1T4LFG9-F1
#
_entry.id   AF-A0A1T4LFG9-F1
#
_cell.length_a   1.000
_cell.length_b   1.000
_cell.length_c   1.000
_cell.angle_alpha   90.00
_cell.angle_beta   90.00
_cell.angle_gamma   90.00
#
_symmetry.space_group_name_H-M   'P 1'
#
loop_
_entity.id
_entity.type
_entity.pdbx_description
1 polymer ?
#
loop_
_entity_poly.entity_id
_entity_poly.type
_entity_poly.pdbx_seq_one_letter_code
_entity_poly.pdbx_strand_id
1 'polypeptide(L)'
;MGLFQKAEYMSVFMDYKFKEFDGLPCIQATDGTYYCNAGYAIKTKAYSMWEDGRYERVANDLRENAGRVKIEVELKMKKGKPVDFKIDLVKLASTIGNKDIENFELSGWGFFDKPVDF
;
A
#
# COMPACT_ATOMS: atom_id res chain seq x y z
N MET A 1 -22.04 -15.37 27.20
CA MET A 1 -21.07 -15.81 26.16
C MET A 1 -20.79 -14.63 25.24
N GLY A 2 -19.62 -14.02 25.34
CA GLY A 2 -19.30 -12.74 24.70
C GLY A 2 -19.22 -12.85 23.18
N LEU A 3 -20.14 -12.18 22.48
CA LEU A 3 -20.41 -12.35 21.05
C LEU A 3 -19.47 -11.58 20.10
N PHE A 4 -18.38 -10.99 20.59
CA PHE A 4 -17.42 -10.28 19.73
C PHE A 4 -15.98 -10.55 20.18
N GLN A 5 -15.28 -11.40 19.42
CA GLN A 5 -13.82 -11.52 19.53
C GLN A 5 -13.18 -10.20 19.08
N LYS A 6 -12.28 -9.66 19.89
CA LYS A 6 -11.55 -8.42 19.60
C LYS A 6 -10.70 -8.60 18.33
N ALA A 7 -10.65 -7.57 17.49
CA ALA A 7 -9.72 -7.56 16.37
C ALA A 7 -8.28 -7.47 16.91
N GLU A 8 -7.39 -8.26 16.33
CA GLU A 8 -5.96 -8.22 16.60
C GLU A 8 -5.27 -7.53 15.43
N TYR A 9 -4.22 -6.75 15.71
CA TYR A 9 -3.44 -6.05 14.69
C TYR A 9 -2.01 -6.56 14.75
N MET A 10 -1.42 -6.80 13.58
CA MET A 10 -0.03 -7.20 13.47
C MET A 10 0.65 -6.45 12.33
N SER A 11 1.89 -6.01 12.54
CA SER A 11 2.71 -5.41 11.49
C SER A 11 3.56 -6.50 10.84
N VAL A 12 3.57 -6.53 9.51
CA VAL A 12 4.34 -7.48 8.70
C VAL A 12 5.13 -6.73 7.65
N PHE A 13 6.37 -7.14 7.41
CA PHE A 13 7.17 -6.64 6.30
C PHE A 13 6.94 -7.50 5.06
N MET A 14 6.42 -6.88 4.01
CA MET A 14 6.06 -7.54 2.75
C MET A 14 6.89 -6.99 1.60
N ASP A 15 7.19 -7.82 0.61
CA ASP A 15 7.65 -7.33 -0.68
C ASP A 15 6.49 -6.61 -1.37
N TYR A 16 6.79 -5.70 -2.30
CA TYR A 16 5.74 -5.02 -3.04
C TYR A 16 6.01 -4.91 -4.53
N LYS A 17 4.91 -4.78 -5.27
CA LYS A 17 4.85 -4.39 -6.68
C LYS A 17 4.09 -3.07 -6.81
N PHE A 18 4.43 -2.32 -7.86
CA PHE A 18 3.80 -1.04 -8.17
C PHE A 18 3.35 -1.02 -9.63
N LYS A 19 2.17 -0.47 -9.87
CA LYS A 19 1.68 -0.10 -11.20
C LYS A 19 0.78 1.11 -11.10
N GLU A 20 0.43 1.66 -12.25
CA GLU A 20 -0.58 2.69 -12.38
C GLU A 20 -1.79 2.08 -13.08
N PHE A 21 -2.98 2.29 -12.55
CA PHE A 21 -4.23 1.84 -13.17
C PHE A 21 -5.16 3.04 -13.29
N ASP A 22 -5.58 3.38 -14.51
CA ASP A 22 -6.34 4.59 -14.82
C ASP A 22 -5.71 5.87 -14.24
N GLY A 23 -4.38 5.95 -14.26
CA GLY A 23 -3.62 7.08 -13.71
C GLY A 23 -3.55 7.12 -12.18
N LEU A 24 -3.99 6.06 -11.49
CA LEU A 24 -3.94 5.97 -10.03
C LEU A 24 -2.83 4.99 -9.57
N PRO A 25 -1.98 5.39 -8.60
CA PRO A 25 -0.95 4.53 -8.05
C PRO A 25 -1.56 3.33 -7.32
N CYS A 26 -1.12 2.14 -7.70
CA CYS A 26 -1.55 0.88 -7.12
C CYS A 26 -0.34 0.13 -6.55
N ILE A 27 -0.44 -0.31 -5.30
CA ILE A 27 0.60 -1.09 -4.61
C ILE A 27 0.00 -2.46 -4.24
N GLN A 28 0.70 -3.53 -4.62
CA GLN A 28 0.42 -4.88 -4.10
C GLN A 28 1.54 -5.28 -3.16
N ALA A 29 1.20 -5.49 -1.89
CA ALA A 29 2.11 -6.04 -0.89
C ALA A 29 1.87 -7.55 -0.74
N THR A 30 2.93 -8.33 -0.63
CA THR A 30 2.83 -9.76 -0.39
C THR A 30 4.01 -10.35 0.38
N ASP A 31 3.72 -11.34 1.22
CA ASP A 31 4.68 -12.25 1.86
C ASP A 31 4.66 -13.66 1.21
N GLY A 32 3.99 -13.80 0.07
CA GLY A 32 3.71 -15.07 -0.60
C GLY A 32 2.46 -15.81 -0.10
N THR A 33 1.91 -15.42 1.05
CA THR A 33 0.67 -15.98 1.61
C THR A 33 -0.52 -15.07 1.32
N TYR A 34 -0.36 -13.77 1.54
CA TYR A 34 -1.41 -12.77 1.32
C TYR A 34 -1.06 -11.81 0.20
N TYR A 35 -2.05 -11.40 -0.58
CA TYR A 35 -1.89 -10.38 -1.62
C TYR A 35 -2.76 -9.16 -1.28
N CYS A 36 -2.13 -8.19 -0.64
CA CYS A 36 -2.76 -6.95 -0.17
C CYS A 36 -2.67 -5.89 -1.27
N ASN A 37 -3.76 -5.68 -2.01
CA ASN A 37 -3.78 -4.76 -3.15
C ASN A 37 -4.48 -3.47 -2.77
N ALA A 38 -3.80 -2.34 -2.86
CA ALA A 38 -4.32 -1.02 -2.53
C ALA A 38 -4.13 -0.06 -3.70
N GLY A 39 -5.23 0.61 -4.08
CA GLY A 39 -5.25 1.72 -5.01
C GLY A 39 -5.34 3.03 -4.26
N TYR A 40 -4.61 4.04 -4.72
CA TYR A 40 -4.51 5.33 -4.06
C TYR A 40 -4.87 6.46 -5.01
N ALA A 41 -5.42 7.53 -4.44
CA ALA A 41 -5.54 8.83 -5.08
C ALA A 41 -4.54 9.81 -4.47
N ILE A 42 -4.24 10.89 -5.18
CA ILE A 42 -3.52 12.03 -4.58
C ILE A 42 -4.53 12.81 -3.74
N LYS A 43 -4.18 13.11 -2.48
CA LYS A 43 -4.97 13.99 -1.63
C LYS A 43 -5.28 15.29 -2.36
N THR A 44 -6.51 15.77 -2.29
CA THR A 44 -6.96 17.00 -2.96
C THR A 44 -6.00 18.19 -2.76
N LYS A 45 -5.46 18.36 -1.56
CA LYS A 45 -4.51 19.45 -1.22
C LYS A 45 -3.14 19.35 -1.90
N ALA A 46 -2.85 18.22 -2.55
CA ALA A 46 -1.60 17.93 -3.22
C ALA A 46 -1.79 17.66 -4.72
N TYR A 47 -2.96 18.00 -5.29
CA TYR A 47 -3.27 17.76 -6.71
C TYR A 47 -2.27 18.42 -7.68
N SER A 48 -1.63 19.52 -7.27
CA SER A 48 -0.55 20.17 -8.03
C SER A 48 0.65 19.27 -8.29
N MET A 49 0.80 18.14 -7.58
CA MET A 49 1.85 17.15 -7.85
C MET A 49 1.82 16.60 -9.26
N TRP A 50 0.64 16.55 -9.90
CA TRP A 50 0.52 16.18 -11.31
C TRP A 50 1.07 17.27 -12.23
N GLU A 51 0.79 18.54 -11.91
CA GLU A 51 1.17 19.67 -12.77
C GLU A 51 2.66 19.98 -12.69
N ASP A 52 3.28 19.76 -11.52
CA ASP A 52 4.68 20.11 -11.25
C ASP A 52 5.68 18.93 -11.36
N GLY A 53 5.20 17.77 -11.86
CA GLY A 53 6.04 16.61 -12.13
C GLY A 53 6.44 15.79 -10.89
N ARG A 54 5.92 16.12 -9.70
CA ARG A 54 6.22 15.37 -8.46
C ARG A 54 5.62 13.97 -8.49
N TYR A 55 4.44 13.81 -9.08
CA TYR A 55 3.82 12.49 -9.17
C TYR A 55 4.69 11.52 -9.98
N GLU A 56 5.21 11.94 -11.13
CA GLU A 56 6.04 11.10 -12.00
C GLU A 56 7.31 10.65 -11.27
N ARG A 57 7.89 11.53 -10.44
CA ARG A 57 9.00 11.16 -9.55
C ARG A 57 8.58 10.11 -8.53
N VAL A 58 7.44 10.28 -7.87
CA VAL A 58 6.90 9.28 -6.93
C VAL A 58 6.65 7.93 -7.61
N ALA A 59 6.02 7.93 -8.79
CA ALA A 59 5.74 6.70 -9.53
C ALA A 59 7.03 5.98 -9.95
N ASN A 60 8.05 6.73 -10.39
CA ASN A 60 9.35 6.17 -10.72
C ASN A 60 10.05 5.59 -9.49
N ASP A 61 10.08 6.33 -8.38
CA ASP A 61 10.71 5.86 -7.14
C ASP A 61 10.03 4.59 -6.61
N LEU A 62 8.69 4.52 -6.65
CA LEU A 62 7.94 3.32 -6.28
C LEU A 62 8.25 2.14 -7.21
N ARG A 63 8.41 2.38 -8.51
CA ARG A 63 8.73 1.35 -9.50
C ARG A 63 10.16 0.82 -9.34
N GLU A 64 11.13 1.70 -9.13
CA GLU A 64 12.55 1.33 -9.02
C GLU A 64 12.89 0.61 -7.72
N ASN A 65 12.13 0.87 -6.65
CA ASN A 65 12.32 0.23 -5.35
C ASN A 65 11.49 -1.05 -5.17
N ALA A 66 10.55 -1.33 -6.09
CA ALA A 66 9.76 -2.56 -6.05
C ALA A 66 10.67 -3.79 -6.14
N GLY A 67 10.50 -4.74 -5.20
CA GLY A 67 11.36 -5.91 -5.06
C GLY A 67 12.76 -5.65 -4.49
N ARG A 68 13.12 -4.40 -4.16
CA ARG A 68 14.38 -4.05 -3.49
C ARG A 68 14.21 -3.69 -2.03
N VAL A 69 13.07 -3.12 -1.67
CA VAL A 69 12.72 -2.79 -0.29
C VAL A 69 11.45 -3.51 0.13
N LYS A 70 11.35 -3.79 1.43
CA LYS A 70 10.13 -4.29 2.05
C LYS A 70 9.33 -3.14 2.63
N ILE A 71 8.01 -3.28 2.59
CA ILE A 71 7.07 -2.31 3.11
C ILE A 71 6.38 -2.87 4.34
N GLU A 72 6.09 -2.01 5.31
CA GLU A 72 5.32 -2.42 6.46
C GLU A 72 3.82 -2.36 6.13
N VAL A 73 3.14 -3.46 6.42
CA VAL A 73 1.70 -3.62 6.27
C VAL A 73 1.12 -4.00 7.63
N GLU A 74 0.20 -3.19 8.13
CA GLU A 74 -0.60 -3.52 9.29
C GLU A 74 -1.77 -4.39 8.84
N LEU A 75 -1.81 -5.64 9.30
CA LEU A 75 -2.91 -6.58 9.07
C LEU A 75 -3.86 -6.57 10.26
N LYS A 76 -5.15 -6.50 9.98
CA LYS A 76 -6.21 -6.73 10.94
C LYS A 76 -6.67 -8.17 10.87
N MET A 77 -6.53 -8.88 11.98
CA MET A 77 -6.84 -10.29 12.11
C MET A 77 -8.16 -10.49 12.87
N LYS A 78 -8.99 -11.42 12.38
CA LYS A 78 -10.21 -11.88 13.05
C LYS A 78 -10.31 -13.39 12.91
N LYS A 79 -10.41 -14.11 14.04
CA LYS A 79 -10.42 -15.58 14.09
C LYS A 79 -9.21 -16.21 13.34
N GLY A 80 -8.03 -15.60 13.48
CA GLY A 80 -6.79 -16.06 12.83
C GLY A 80 -6.70 -15.81 11.32
N LYS A 81 -7.64 -15.08 10.71
CA LYS A 81 -7.61 -14.71 9.29
C LYS A 81 -7.48 -13.20 9.12
N PRO A 82 -6.71 -12.71 8.13
CA PRO A 82 -6.71 -11.29 7.83
C PRO A 82 -8.06 -10.90 7.22
N VAL A 83 -8.57 -9.75 7.64
CA VAL A 83 -9.86 -9.20 7.19
C VAL A 83 -9.76 -7.76 6.74
N ASP A 84 -8.67 -7.07 7.08
CA ASP A 84 -8.36 -5.72 6.61
C ASP A 84 -6.83 -5.52 6.61
N PHE A 85 -6.35 -4.52 5.89
CA PHE A 85 -4.94 -4.14 5.94
C PHE A 85 -4.72 -2.65 5.68
N LYS A 86 -3.56 -2.16 6.07
CA LYS A 86 -3.08 -0.83 5.74
C LYS A 86 -1.59 -0.87 5.44
N ILE A 87 -1.20 -0.35 4.27
CA ILE A 87 0.21 -0.10 3.96
C ILE A 87 0.63 1.19 4.67
N ASP A 88 1.74 1.14 5.40
CA ASP A 88 2.31 2.32 6.05
C ASP A 88 3.07 3.18 5.02
N LEU A 89 2.37 4.16 4.45
CA LEU A 89 2.94 5.09 3.49
C LEU A 89 4.02 6.00 4.07
N VAL A 90 4.01 6.26 5.39
CA VAL A 90 5.04 7.10 6.04
C VAL A 90 6.34 6.33 6.14
N LYS A 91 6.28 5.06 6.55
CA LYS A 91 7.45 4.18 6.54
C LYS A 91 7.95 3.92 5.13
N LEU A 92 7.06 3.75 4.16
CA LEU A 92 7.42 3.61 2.75
C LEU A 92 8.16 4.85 2.24
N ALA A 93 7.61 6.04 2.48
CA ALA A 93 8.23 7.32 2.13
C ALA A 93 9.62 7.47 2.73
N SER A 94 9.79 7.15 4.01
CA SER A 94 11.07 7.18 4.70
C SER A 94 12.08 6.17 4.12
N THR A 95 11.63 4.96 3.81
CA THR A 95 12.48 3.87 3.27
C THR A 95 12.98 4.19 1.86
N ILE A 96 12.11 4.76 1.02
CA ILE A 96 12.46 5.16 -0.36
C ILE A 96 13.22 6.50 -0.39
N GLY A 97 13.01 7.36 0.61
CA GLY A 97 13.56 8.72 0.64
C GLY A 97 12.73 9.73 -0.16
N ASN A 98 11.44 9.44 -0.41
CA ASN A 98 10.52 10.34 -1.10
C ASN A 98 9.28 10.63 -0.25
N LYS A 99 9.24 11.84 0.34
CA LYS A 99 8.15 12.28 1.23
C LYS A 99 6.82 12.51 0.51
N ASP A 100 6.83 12.72 -0.80
CA ASP A 100 5.60 12.97 -1.56
C ASP A 100 4.69 11.72 -1.61
N ILE A 101 5.22 10.52 -1.32
CA ILE A 101 4.41 9.29 -1.15
C ILE A 101 3.34 9.45 -0.05
N GLU A 102 3.63 10.23 0.99
CA GLU A 102 2.67 10.49 2.08
C GLU A 102 1.44 11.29 1.61
N ASN A 103 1.48 11.88 0.41
CA ASN A 103 0.36 12.63 -0.16
C ASN A 103 -0.70 11.74 -0.82
N PHE A 104 -0.53 10.43 -0.78
CA PHE A 104 -1.55 9.49 -1.22
C PHE A 104 -2.61 9.24 -0.14
N GLU A 105 -3.85 9.03 -0.59
CA GLU A 105 -4.98 8.59 0.20
C GLU A 105 -5.59 7.33 -0.38
N LEU A 106 -6.01 6.41 0.49
CA LEU A 106 -6.54 5.12 0.06
C LEU A 106 -7.86 5.34 -0.69
N SER A 107 -7.90 4.92 -1.95
CA SER A 107 -9.09 4.98 -2.79
C SER A 107 -9.87 3.65 -2.78
N GLY A 108 -9.16 2.53 -2.70
CA GLY A 108 -9.76 1.20 -2.59
C GLY A 108 -8.73 0.14 -2.24
N TRP A 109 -9.20 -1.00 -1.72
CA TRP A 109 -8.32 -2.12 -1.39
C TRP A 109 -9.03 -3.47 -1.52
N GLY A 110 -8.25 -4.54 -1.61
CA GLY A 110 -8.74 -5.92 -1.58
C GLY A 110 -7.67 -6.94 -1.21
N PHE A 111 -8.08 -8.01 -0.53
CA PHE A 111 -7.28 -9.24 -0.41
C PHE A 111 -7.56 -10.15 -1.58
N PHE A 112 -6.50 -10.77 -2.08
CA PHE A 112 -6.60 -11.76 -3.13
C PHE A 112 -5.86 -13.02 -2.70
N ASP A 113 -6.40 -14.17 -3.09
CA ASP A 113 -5.80 -15.49 -2.81
C ASP A 113 -4.64 -15.82 -3.78
N LYS A 114 -4.47 -14.99 -4.81
CA LYS A 114 -3.46 -15.10 -5.85
C LYS A 114 -2.94 -13.72 -6.23
N PRO A 115 -1.72 -13.61 -6.78
CA PRO A 115 -1.26 -12.33 -7.30
C PRO A 115 -2.22 -11.87 -8.40
N VAL A 116 -2.66 -10.63 -8.30
CA VAL A 116 -3.20 -9.91 -9.46
C VAL A 116 -2.00 -9.55 -10.34
N ASP A 117 -2.14 -9.64 -11.66
CA ASP A 117 -1.06 -9.22 -12.56
C ASP A 117 -0.78 -7.73 -12.38
N PHE A 118 0.50 -7.41 -12.13
CA PHE A 118 1.05 -6.06 -12.05
C PHE A 118 1.98 -5.82 -13.23
#